data_AF-A0A1V5L4U0-F1
#
_entry.id   AF-A0A1V5L4U0-F1
#
_cell.length_a   1.000
_cell.length_b   1.000
_cell.length_c   1.000
_cell.angle_alpha   90.00
_cell.angle_beta   90.00
_cell.angle_gamma   90.00
#
_symmetry.space_group_name_H-M   'P 1'
#
loop_
_entity.id
_entity.type
_entity.pdbx_description
1 polymer ?
#
loop_
_entity_poly.entity_id
_entity_poly.type
_entity_poly.pdbx_seq_one_letter_code
_entity_poly.pdbx_strand_id
1 'polypeptide(L)' 'MLRRPPVDYSPGFSDVPAYAAEAVRVACFNGLFSGVAPGVFGPHELASRAQVAKVISVLLVLMK' A
#
# COMPACT_ATOMS: atom_id res chain seq x y z
N MET A 1 11.33 10.54 2.48
CA MET A 1 10.84 10.39 1.08
C MET A 1 10.49 8.92 0.81
N LEU A 2 9.49 8.63 -0.04
CA LEU A 2 9.15 7.26 -0.41
C LEU A 2 10.28 6.61 -1.22
N ARG A 3 10.69 5.41 -0.82
CA ARG A 3 11.71 4.63 -1.51
C ARG A 3 11.08 3.89 -2.69
N ARG A 4 11.79 3.86 -3.82
CA ARG A 4 11.37 3.07 -4.97
C ARG A 4 11.69 1.59 -4.71
N PRO A 5 10.71 0.67 -4.84
CA PRO A 5 10.97 -0.75 -4.69
C PRO A 5 11.79 -1.29 -5.87
N PRO A 6 12.62 -2.33 -5.64
CA PRO A 6 13.24 -3.13 -6.70
C PRO A 6 12.24 -3.68 -7.73
N VAL A 7 12.71 -4.01 -8.93
CA VAL A 7 11.86 -4.45 -10.06
C VAL A 7 11.20 -5.81 -9.82
N ASP A 8 11.79 -6.64 -8.97
CA ASP A 8 11.33 -7.97 -8.58
C ASP A 8 10.39 -7.95 -7.36
N TYR A 9 10.22 -6.80 -6.70
CA TYR A 9 9.31 -6.67 -5.58
C TYR A 9 7.86 -6.68 -6.06
N SER A 10 7.10 -7.71 -5.65
CA SER A 10 5.66 -7.81 -5.85
C SER A 10 4.95 -7.98 -4.51
N PRO A 11 3.92 -7.16 -4.20
CA PRO A 11 3.19 -7.26 -2.94
C PRO A 11 2.23 -8.47 -2.89
N GLY A 12 2.07 -9.23 -3.99
CA GLY A 12 1.36 -10.52 -3.98
C GLY A 12 -0.17 -10.44 -4.02
N PHE A 13 -0.75 -9.29 -4.37
CA PHE A 13 -2.21 -9.13 -4.48
C PHE A 13 -2.73 -9.52 -5.86
N SER A 14 -3.84 -10.25 -5.92
CA SER A 14 -4.47 -10.68 -7.19
C SER A 14 -5.57 -9.73 -7.69
N ASP A 15 -6.03 -8.82 -6.85
CA ASP A 15 -7.21 -7.98 -7.07
C ASP A 15 -6.87 -6.51 -7.38
N VAL A 16 -5.59 -6.16 -7.50
CA VAL A 16 -5.13 -4.80 -7.80
C VAL A 16 -5.23 -4.50 -9.31
N PRO A 17 -5.99 -3.47 -9.73
CA PRO A 17 -6.06 -3.07 -11.13
C PRO A 17 -4.71 -2.60 -11.69
N ALA A 18 -4.49 -2.83 -12.99
CA ALA A 18 -3.24 -2.48 -13.66
C ALA A 18 -2.82 -1.01 -13.48
N TYR A 19 -3.79 -0.07 -13.48
CA TYR A 19 -3.51 1.35 -13.30
C TYR A 19 -3.00 1.69 -11.89
N ALA A 20 -3.33 0.88 -10.88
CA ALA A 20 -2.96 1.10 -9.48
C ALA A 20 -1.71 0.31 -9.06
N ALA A 21 -1.29 -0.67 -9.86
CA ALA A 21 -0.24 -1.64 -9.51
C ALA A 21 1.06 -0.97 -9.02
N GLU A 22 1.56 0.04 -9.73
CA GLU A 22 2.80 0.72 -9.34
C GLU A 22 2.64 1.52 -8.03
N ALA A 23 1.52 2.21 -7.84
CA ALA A 23 1.26 2.97 -6.63
C ALA A 23 1.14 2.04 -5.41
N VAL A 24 0.42 0.93 -5.56
CA VAL A 24 0.28 -0.10 -4.51
C VAL A 24 1.64 -0.73 -4.20
N ARG A 25 2.42 -1.07 -5.23
CA ARG A 25 3.78 -1.63 -5.07
C ARG A 25 4.68 -0.69 -4.26
N VAL A 26 4.71 0.60 -4.59
CA VAL A 26 5.48 1.60 -3.83
C VAL A 26 4.97 1.73 -2.41
N ALA A 27 3.66 1.81 -2.21
CA ALA A 27 3.09 2.03 -0.90
C ALA A 27 3.34 0.84 0.05
N CYS A 28 3.17 -0.40 -0.44
CA CYS A 28 3.45 -1.62 0.32
C CYS A 28 4.93 -1.78 0.66
N PHE A 29 5.83 -1.48 -0.27
CA PHE A 29 7.27 -1.52 -0.01
C PHE A 29 7.71 -0.58 1.11
N ASN A 30 7.06 0.59 1.20
CA ASN A 30 7.29 1.56 2.25
C ASN A 30 6.50 1.26 3.53
N GLY A 31 5.77 0.14 3.60
CA GLY A 31 5.01 -0.27 4.78
C GLY A 31 3.73 0.53 5.03
N LEU A 32 3.23 1.28 4.04
CA LEU A 32 1.98 2.04 4.18
C LEU A 32 0.75 1.13 4.17
N PHE A 33 0.80 0.03 3.41
CA PHE A 33 -0.30 -0.93 3.27
C PHE A 33 0.19 -2.38 3.34
N SER A 34 -0.66 -3.28 3.82
CA SER A 34 -0.41 -4.74 3.90
C SER A 34 -1.55 -5.59 3.32
N GLY A 35 -2.60 -4.98 2.76
CA GLY A 35 -3.81 -5.65 2.32
C GLY A 35 -4.79 -5.93 3.46
N VAL A 36 -5.95 -6.46 3.10
CA VAL A 36 -7.05 -6.77 4.04
C VAL A 36 -7.11 -8.26 4.39
N ALA A 37 -6.57 -9.11 3.52
CA ALA A 37 -6.46 -10.55 3.71
C ALA A 37 -5.29 -11.11 2.87
N PRO A 38 -4.85 -12.37 3.09
CA PRO A 38 -3.81 -12.98 2.27
C PRO A 38 -4.14 -12.92 0.77
N GLY A 39 -3.29 -12.26 -0.01
CA GLY A 39 -3.46 -12.10 -1.46
C GLY A 39 -4.52 -11.07 -1.90
N VAL A 40 -5.16 -10.36 -0.96
CA VAL A 40 -6.25 -9.41 -1.26
C VAL A 40 -5.90 -8.02 -0.73
N PHE A 41 -5.88 -7.03 -1.63
CA PHE A 41 -5.65 -5.63 -1.30
C PHE A 41 -6.94 -4.92 -0.89
N GLY A 42 -8.06 -5.19 -1.56
CA GLY A 42 -9.34 -4.51 -1.36
C GLY A 42 -9.41 -3.09 -1.96
N PRO A 43 -9.03 -2.86 -3.24
CA PRO A 43 -8.90 -1.51 -3.82
C PRO A 43 -10.22 -0.73 -3.92
N HIS A 44 -11.36 -1.42 -3.86
CA HIS A 44 -12.70 -0.84 -3.95
C HIS A 44 -13.47 -0.90 -2.63
N GLU A 45 -12.83 -1.39 -1.56
CA GLU A 45 -13.45 -1.45 -0.23
C GLU A 45 -13.38 -0.09 0.47
N LEU A 46 -14.31 0.13 1.39
CA LEU A 46 -14.31 1.34 2.23
C LEU A 46 -13.24 1.21 3.30
N ALA A 47 -12.31 2.18 3.33
CA ALA A 47 -11.36 2.31 4.42
C ALA A 47 -12.03 3.00 5.63
N SER A 48 -11.86 2.41 6.81
CA SER A 48 -12.24 3.06 8.07
C SER A 48 -11.34 4.27 8.35
N ARG A 49 -11.86 5.23 9.12
CA ARG A 49 -11.09 6.41 9.57
C ARG A 49 -9.81 6.01 10.32
N ALA A 50 -9.85 4.93 11.09
CA ALA A 50 -8.68 4.42 11.80
C ALA A 50 -7.60 3.89 10.85
N GLN A 51 -7.98 3.16 9.80
CA GLN A 51 -7.03 2.72 8.76
C GLN A 51 -6.41 3.91 8.05
N VAL A 52 -7.22 4.90 7.63
CA VAL A 52 -6.72 6.12 6.98
C VAL A 52 -5.76 6.89 7.90
N ALA A 53 -6.13 7.08 9.18
CA ALA A 53 -5.28 7.76 10.16
C ALA A 53 -3.94 7.02 10.37
N LYS A 54 -3.95 5.69 10.38
CA LYS A 54 -2.73 4.89 10.49
C LYS A 54 -1.81 5.09 9.28
N VAL A 55 -2.35 5.06 8.06
CA VAL A 55 -1.57 5.30 6.83
C VAL A 55 -0.94 6.70 6.85
N ILE A 56 -1.71 7.73 7.22
CA ILE A 56 -1.21 9.10 7.32
C ILE A 56 -0.11 9.21 8.38
N SER A 57 -0.30 8.59 9.55
CA SER A 57 0.71 8.60 10.62
C SER A 57 2.04 8.00 10.16
N VAL A 58 2.00 6.83 9.50
CA VAL A 58 3.21 6.19 8.95
C VAL A 58 3.85 7.08 7.89
N LEU A 59 3.06 7.63 6.97
CA LEU A 59 3.55 8.52 5.92
C LEU A 59 4.29 9.72 6.51
N LEU A 60 3.73 10.37 7.53
CA LEU A 60 4.35 11.53 8.19
C LEU A 60 5.68 11.19 8.88
N VAL A 61 5.84 9.97 9.37
CA VAL A 61 7.11 9.50 9.94
C VAL A 61 8.16 9.30 8.83
N LEU A 62 7.77 8.77 7.67
CA LEU A 62 8.67 8.55 6.52
C LEU A 62 9.07 9.84 5.78
N MET A 63 8.36 10.94 6.03
CA MET A 63 8.60 12.25 5.43
C MET A 63 9.53 13.14 6.28
N LYS A 64 9.84 12.73 7.50
CA LYS A 64 11.00 13.29 8.23
C LYS A 64 12.29 12.86 7.54
#